data_AF-A0A7K2Q1E7-F1
#
_entry.id   AF-A0A7K2Q1E7-F1
#
_cell.length_a   1.000
_cell.length_b   1.000
_cell.length_c   1.000
_cell.angle_alpha   90.00
_cell.angle_beta   90.00
_cell.angle_gamma   90.00
#
_symmetry.space_group_name_H-M   'P 1'
#
loop_
_entity.id
_entity.type
_entity.pdbx_description
1 polymer ?
#
loop_
_entity_poly.entity_id
_entity_poly.type
_entity_poly.pdbx_seq_one_letter_code
_entity_poly.pdbx_strand_id
1 'polypeptide(L)'
;MTGDCDEPSAPAPGGYAAARLRLLQEESRSGPSRRSALAGLTDDWLNALFTTALRESGVRGAALVAVGGYGRAELSPRSDLDLLLLHDGKAEPRALSTLADRIWYPVWDLGVALDHSVRTPAEARKTAAEDLKVHLGLLDARPVAGDAGLLAGLRTSVLADWRNQAAKRLPQLDALCRERAEQAGELRFLLEP
;
A
#
# COMPACT_ATOMS: atom_id res chain seq x y z
N MET A 1 -33.77 -15.70 23.11
CA MET A 1 -32.85 -16.35 22.17
C MET A 1 -32.13 -15.23 21.44
N THR A 2 -31.15 -14.64 22.10
CA THR A 2 -30.34 -13.52 21.58
C THR A 2 -29.29 -14.12 20.66
N GLY A 3 -29.45 -13.91 19.35
CA GLY A 3 -28.45 -14.26 18.36
C GLY A 3 -27.26 -13.31 18.52
N ASP A 4 -26.13 -13.89 18.89
CA ASP A 4 -24.82 -13.25 18.90
C ASP A 4 -24.38 -13.11 17.44
N CYS A 5 -24.38 -11.88 16.93
CA CYS A 5 -23.78 -11.57 15.64
C CYS A 5 -22.27 -11.44 15.89
N ASP A 6 -21.53 -12.50 15.61
CA ASP A 6 -20.06 -12.47 15.52
C ASP A 6 -19.67 -11.41 14.47
N GLU A 7 -19.27 -10.23 14.93
CA GLU A 7 -18.49 -9.31 14.12
C GLU A 7 -17.14 -9.97 13.84
N PRO A 8 -16.62 -9.93 12.59
CA PRO A 8 -15.33 -10.52 12.28
C PRO A 8 -14.24 -9.74 13.03
N SER A 9 -13.82 -10.27 14.17
CA SER A 9 -12.69 -9.73 14.92
C SER A 9 -11.44 -9.87 14.06
N ALA A 10 -10.81 -8.74 13.76
CA ALA A 10 -9.47 -8.66 13.23
C ALA A 10 -8.55 -9.75 13.83
N PRO A 11 -7.81 -10.54 13.04
CA PRO A 11 -6.80 -11.41 13.61
C PRO A 11 -5.81 -10.52 14.38
N ALA A 12 -5.59 -10.84 15.66
CA ALA A 12 -4.55 -10.22 16.47
C ALA A 12 -3.20 -10.28 15.72
N PRO A 13 -2.22 -9.39 16.00
CA PRO A 13 -0.93 -9.36 15.30
C PRO A 13 -0.25 -10.73 15.17
N GLY A 14 -0.36 -11.59 16.20
CA GLY A 14 0.15 -12.96 16.18
C GLY A 14 -0.58 -13.90 15.19
N GLY A 15 -1.85 -13.63 14.88
CA GLY A 15 -2.63 -14.37 13.88
C GLY A 15 -2.20 -14.08 12.45
N TYR A 16 -1.94 -12.81 12.12
CA TYR A 16 -1.46 -12.42 10.79
C TYR A 16 -0.06 -13.01 10.50
N ALA A 17 0.89 -12.89 11.44
CA ALA A 17 2.24 -13.44 11.25
C ALA A 17 2.23 -14.95 10.99
N ALA A 18 1.44 -15.71 11.76
CA ALA A 18 1.28 -17.15 11.57
C ALA A 18 0.59 -17.49 10.24
N ALA A 19 -0.46 -16.77 9.86
CA ALA A 19 -1.15 -16.97 8.59
C ALA A 19 -0.24 -16.67 7.39
N ARG A 20 0.55 -15.60 7.47
CA ARG A 20 1.53 -15.21 6.46
C ARG A 20 2.59 -16.30 6.28
N LEU A 21 3.14 -16.83 7.38
CA LEU A 21 4.14 -17.89 7.32
C LEU A 21 3.57 -19.16 6.66
N ARG A 22 2.36 -19.59 7.04
CA ARG A 22 1.70 -20.74 6.41
C ARG A 22 1.54 -20.56 4.91
N LEU A 23 1.04 -19.41 4.47
CA LEU A 23 0.85 -19.11 3.06
C LEU A 23 2.16 -19.13 2.26
N LEU A 24 3.27 -18.70 2.88
CA LEU A 24 4.59 -18.74 2.25
C LEU A 24 5.19 -20.15 2.17
N GLN A 25 4.80 -21.05 3.07
CA GLN A 25 5.22 -22.45 3.10
C GLN A 25 4.35 -23.37 2.22
N GLU A 26 3.19 -22.91 1.74
CA GLU A 26 2.35 -23.66 0.81
C GLU A 26 3.03 -23.79 -0.57
N GLU A 27 3.69 -24.93 -0.80
CA GLU A 27 4.41 -25.24 -2.04
C GLU A 27 3.50 -25.36 -3.27
N SER A 28 2.22 -25.73 -3.07
CA SER A 28 1.26 -26.02 -4.15
C SER A 28 0.76 -24.79 -4.92
N ARG A 29 1.01 -23.57 -4.43
CA ARG A 29 0.55 -22.35 -5.11
C ARG A 29 1.58 -21.82 -6.11
N SER A 30 1.10 -21.54 -7.32
CA SER A 30 1.87 -20.80 -8.32
C SER A 30 2.23 -19.39 -7.83
N GLY A 31 3.31 -18.82 -8.36
CA GLY A 31 3.78 -17.48 -8.00
C GLY A 31 2.67 -16.41 -7.99
N PRO A 32 1.93 -16.19 -9.10
CA PRO A 32 0.86 -15.19 -9.14
C PRO A 32 -0.25 -15.41 -8.10
N SER A 33 -0.70 -16.67 -7.92
CA SER A 33 -1.72 -17.01 -6.92
C SER A 33 -1.24 -16.73 -5.50
N ARG A 34 0.01 -17.06 -5.19
CA ARG A 34 0.62 -16.77 -3.88
C ARG A 34 0.73 -15.27 -3.63
N ARG A 35 1.14 -14.47 -4.62
CA ARG A 35 1.24 -13.01 -4.49
C ARG A 35 -0.11 -12.36 -4.21
N SER A 36 -1.13 -12.74 -4.98
CA SER A 36 -2.50 -12.23 -4.78
C SER A 36 -3.07 -12.65 -3.43
N ALA A 37 -2.85 -13.89 -3.00
CA ALA A 37 -3.28 -14.36 -1.69
C ALA A 37 -2.56 -13.64 -0.54
N LEU A 38 -1.26 -13.34 -0.71
CA LEU A 38 -0.50 -12.59 0.28
C LEU A 38 -1.00 -11.16 0.37
N ALA A 39 -1.28 -10.51 -0.76
CA ALA A 39 -1.89 -9.19 -0.80
C ALA A 39 -3.26 -9.18 -0.10
N GLY A 40 -4.13 -10.14 -0.38
CA GLY A 40 -5.44 -10.24 0.28
C GLY A 40 -5.33 -10.43 1.80
N LEU A 41 -4.45 -11.33 2.25
CA LEU A 41 -4.20 -11.53 3.68
C LEU A 41 -3.68 -10.26 4.37
N THR A 42 -2.79 -9.53 3.71
CA THR A 42 -2.26 -8.27 4.24
C THR A 42 -3.32 -7.15 4.20
N ASP A 43 -4.17 -7.10 3.17
CA ASP A 43 -5.28 -6.15 3.07
C ASP A 43 -6.26 -6.33 4.24
N ASP A 44 -6.68 -7.57 4.51
CA ASP A 44 -7.62 -7.88 5.59
C ASP A 44 -7.08 -7.44 6.95
N TRP A 45 -5.80 -7.73 7.21
CA TRP A 45 -5.13 -7.35 8.44
C TRP A 45 -4.96 -5.83 8.57
N LEU A 46 -4.52 -5.14 7.52
CA LEU A 46 -4.38 -3.68 7.52
C LEU A 46 -5.73 -2.97 7.65
N ASN A 47 -6.78 -3.47 7.02
CA ASN A 47 -8.13 -2.93 7.14
C ASN A 47 -8.65 -3.03 8.58
N ALA A 48 -8.38 -4.16 9.23
CA ALA A 48 -8.66 -4.38 10.64
C ALA A 48 -7.94 -3.38 11.57
N LEU A 49 -6.62 -3.18 11.35
CA LEU A 49 -5.84 -2.19 12.09
C LEU A 49 -6.39 -0.78 11.87
N PHE A 50 -6.64 -0.42 10.62
CA PHE A 50 -7.14 0.90 10.24
C PHE A 50 -8.51 1.21 10.86
N THR A 51 -9.43 0.24 10.84
CA THR A 51 -10.77 0.41 11.41
C THR A 51 -10.72 0.61 12.93
N THR A 52 -9.81 -0.09 13.62
CA THR A 52 -9.59 0.12 15.05
C THR A 52 -8.95 1.47 15.33
N ALA A 53 -7.93 1.83 14.57
CA ALA A 53 -7.22 3.11 14.68
C ALA A 53 -8.14 4.33 14.41
N LEU A 54 -9.08 4.23 13.46
CA LEU A 54 -10.09 5.27 13.21
C LEU A 54 -11.00 5.48 14.42
N ARG A 55 -11.48 4.40 15.04
CA ARG A 55 -12.36 4.48 16.22
C ARG A 55 -11.64 5.14 17.40
N GLU A 56 -10.38 4.79 17.63
CA GLU A 56 -9.60 5.32 18.74
C GLU A 56 -9.15 6.78 18.53
N SER A 57 -8.77 7.13 17.30
CA SER A 57 -8.29 8.48 16.98
C SER A 57 -9.43 9.49 16.80
N GLY A 58 -10.63 9.04 16.45
CA GLY A 58 -11.77 9.89 16.12
C GLY A 58 -11.65 10.61 14.77
N VAL A 59 -10.63 10.28 13.96
CA VAL A 59 -10.43 10.87 12.63
C VAL A 59 -11.55 10.47 11.69
N ARG A 60 -11.97 11.42 10.83
CA ARG A 60 -12.86 11.16 9.69
C ARG A 60 -12.19 11.65 8.42
N GLY A 61 -12.61 11.11 7.27
CA GLY A 61 -12.05 11.51 5.97
C GLY A 61 -10.60 11.06 5.78
N ALA A 62 -10.31 9.79 6.09
CA ALA A 62 -9.02 9.18 5.86
C ALA A 62 -9.16 7.85 5.10
N ALA A 63 -8.13 7.47 4.36
CA ALA A 63 -8.05 6.22 3.62
C ALA A 63 -6.65 5.63 3.70
N LEU A 64 -6.56 4.32 3.87
CA LEU A 64 -5.32 3.56 3.73
C LEU A 64 -5.22 3.01 2.31
N VAL A 65 -4.11 3.30 1.66
CA VAL A 65 -3.91 3.06 0.23
C VAL A 65 -2.62 2.28 0.02
N ALA A 66 -2.69 1.17 -0.72
CA ALA A 66 -1.51 0.46 -1.21
C ALA A 66 -1.03 1.11 -2.51
N VAL A 67 0.27 1.30 -2.67
CA VAL A 67 0.87 1.87 -3.90
C VAL A 67 1.91 0.91 -4.48
N GLY A 68 2.37 1.18 -5.71
CA GLY A 68 3.42 0.38 -6.35
C GLY A 68 3.08 -1.11 -6.47
N GLY A 69 4.04 -1.98 -6.14
CA GLY A 69 3.87 -3.44 -6.26
C GLY A 69 2.76 -3.99 -5.36
N TYR A 70 2.57 -3.41 -4.17
CA TYR A 70 1.46 -3.79 -3.31
C TYR A 70 0.11 -3.29 -3.84
N GLY A 71 0.11 -2.08 -4.43
CA GLY A 71 -1.03 -1.52 -5.16
C GLY A 71 -1.52 -2.46 -6.27
N ARG A 72 -0.61 -3.11 -6.99
CA ARG A 72 -0.94 -4.13 -8.02
C ARG A 72 -1.28 -5.53 -7.48
N ALA A 73 -1.30 -5.72 -6.16
CA ALA A 73 -1.49 -7.02 -5.51
C ALA A 73 -0.40 -8.06 -5.87
N GLU A 74 0.84 -7.60 -6.05
CA GLU A 74 2.00 -8.41 -6.45
C GLU A 74 3.01 -8.59 -5.31
N LEU A 75 2.55 -8.71 -4.06
CA LEU A 75 3.46 -8.90 -2.91
C LEU A 75 4.27 -10.18 -3.03
N SER A 76 5.59 -10.07 -2.95
CA SER A 76 6.51 -11.19 -2.83
C SER A 76 6.89 -11.41 -1.35
N PRO A 77 7.49 -12.57 -0.98
CA PRO A 77 7.72 -12.94 0.42
C PRO A 77 8.54 -11.94 1.24
N ARG A 78 9.39 -11.15 0.58
CA ARG A 78 10.25 -10.13 1.18
C ARG A 78 9.99 -8.73 0.61
N SER A 79 8.86 -8.52 -0.07
CA SER A 79 8.47 -7.19 -0.53
C SER A 79 8.18 -6.28 0.65
N ASP A 80 8.62 -5.03 0.54
CA ASP A 80 8.19 -3.95 1.40
C ASP A 80 6.69 -3.70 1.20
N LEU A 81 6.02 -3.21 2.25
CA LEU A 81 4.67 -2.67 2.14
C LEU A 81 4.77 -1.18 1.80
N ASP A 82 4.37 -0.80 0.60
CA ASP A 82 4.30 0.61 0.20
C ASP A 82 2.89 1.16 0.51
N LEU A 83 2.78 2.01 1.53
CA LEU A 83 1.50 2.50 2.05
C LEU A 83 1.40 4.03 2.03
N LEU A 84 0.21 4.52 1.70
CA LEU A 84 -0.17 5.92 1.81
C LEU A 84 -1.38 6.03 2.74
N LEU A 85 -1.22 6.74 3.84
CA LEU A 85 -2.33 7.23 4.66
C LEU A 85 -2.78 8.58 4.09
N LEU A 86 -3.88 8.55 3.35
CA LEU A 86 -4.50 9.72 2.75
C LEU A 86 -5.49 10.34 3.74
N HIS A 87 -5.49 11.67 3.89
CA HIS A 87 -6.47 12.38 4.72
C HIS A 87 -6.98 13.67 4.06
N ASP A 88 -8.16 14.14 4.44
CA ASP A 88 -8.79 15.33 3.85
C ASP A 88 -8.28 16.68 4.40
N GLY A 89 -7.30 16.63 5.31
CA GLY A 89 -6.70 17.82 5.93
C GLY A 89 -7.49 18.45 7.07
N LYS A 90 -8.64 17.87 7.49
CA LYS A 90 -9.50 18.46 8.52
C LYS A 90 -9.28 17.90 9.93
N ALA A 91 -8.59 16.77 10.03
CA ALA A 91 -8.29 16.15 11.30
C ALA A 91 -7.26 16.97 12.11
N GLU A 92 -7.46 17.03 13.42
CA GLU A 92 -6.46 17.59 14.34
C GLU A 92 -5.13 16.82 14.22
N PRO A 93 -3.96 17.50 14.21
CA PRO A 93 -2.67 16.85 13.99
C PRO A 93 -2.39 15.70 14.96
N ARG A 94 -2.78 15.85 16.23
CA ARG A 94 -2.60 14.80 17.25
C ARG A 94 -3.46 13.56 16.98
N ALA A 95 -4.69 13.75 16.50
CA ALA A 95 -5.57 12.66 16.14
C ALA A 95 -5.04 11.92 14.91
N LEU A 96 -4.53 12.67 13.92
CA LEU A 96 -3.89 12.09 12.73
C LEU A 96 -2.63 11.29 13.07
N SER A 97 -1.77 11.81 13.95
CA SER A 97 -0.60 11.08 14.46
C SER A 97 -1.02 9.78 15.14
N THR A 98 -2.04 9.85 16.00
CA THR A 98 -2.57 8.65 16.69
C THR A 98 -3.07 7.61 15.69
N LEU A 99 -3.80 8.04 14.65
CA LEU A 99 -4.24 7.14 13.58
C LEU A 99 -3.05 6.47 12.88
N ALA A 100 -2.04 7.24 12.52
CA ALA A 100 -0.85 6.74 11.82
C ALA A 100 -0.07 5.74 12.70
N ASP A 101 0.24 6.11 13.93
CA ASP A 101 1.00 5.29 14.89
C ASP A 101 0.33 3.93 15.13
N ARG A 102 -1.01 3.92 15.24
CA ARG A 102 -1.79 2.70 15.43
C ARG A 102 -1.79 1.76 14.22
N ILE A 103 -1.37 2.23 13.04
CA ILE A 103 -1.21 1.41 11.84
C ILE A 103 0.25 1.00 11.68
N TRP A 104 1.20 1.94 11.83
CA TRP A 104 2.61 1.72 11.51
C TRP A 104 3.35 0.88 12.55
N TYR A 105 3.14 1.13 13.85
CA TYR A 105 3.83 0.36 14.90
C TYR A 105 3.54 -1.14 14.80
N PRO A 106 2.29 -1.61 14.64
CA PRO A 106 2.03 -3.03 14.42
C PRO A 106 2.75 -3.64 13.21
N VAL A 107 2.99 -2.87 12.14
CA VAL A 107 3.74 -3.33 10.97
C VAL A 107 5.22 -3.48 11.30
N TRP A 108 5.81 -2.48 11.96
CA TRP A 108 7.21 -2.52 12.39
C TRP A 108 7.48 -3.59 13.43
N ASP A 109 6.58 -3.78 14.40
CA ASP A 109 6.72 -4.77 15.48
C ASP A 109 6.76 -6.20 14.94
N LEU A 110 6.16 -6.44 13.76
CA LEU A 110 6.23 -7.72 13.06
C LEU A 110 7.50 -7.91 12.21
N GLY A 111 8.37 -6.90 12.16
CA GLY A 111 9.58 -6.92 11.33
C GLY A 111 9.30 -6.87 9.82
N VAL A 112 8.11 -6.44 9.42
CA VAL A 112 7.77 -6.24 8.01
C VAL A 112 8.34 -4.90 7.56
N ALA A 113 9.07 -4.91 6.44
CA ALA A 113 9.58 -3.68 5.85
C ALA A 113 8.42 -2.81 5.34
N LEU A 114 8.49 -1.52 5.64
CA LEU A 114 7.41 -0.55 5.42
C LEU A 114 7.99 0.74 4.83
N ASP A 115 7.57 1.08 3.61
CA ASP A 115 7.67 2.44 3.09
C ASP A 115 6.30 3.09 3.23
N HIS A 116 6.22 4.23 3.89
CA HIS A 116 4.94 4.87 4.18
C HIS A 116 4.98 6.38 4.07
N SER A 117 3.81 6.96 3.83
CA SER A 117 3.63 8.41 3.89
C SER A 117 2.25 8.78 4.41
N VAL A 118 2.14 9.94 5.04
CA VAL A 118 0.87 10.55 5.45
C VAL A 118 0.72 11.84 4.67
N ARG A 119 -0.31 11.95 3.83
CA ARG A 119 -0.48 13.10 2.92
C ARG A 119 -1.94 13.43 2.71
N THR A 120 -2.21 14.70 2.42
CA THR A 120 -3.42 15.13 1.73
C THR A 120 -3.33 14.80 0.23
N PRO A 121 -4.47 14.79 -0.52
CA PRO A 121 -4.43 14.66 -1.97
C PRO A 121 -3.55 15.72 -2.65
N ALA A 122 -3.55 16.95 -2.12
CA ALA A 122 -2.75 18.05 -2.66
C ALA A 122 -1.24 17.78 -2.47
N GLU A 123 -0.83 17.33 -1.29
CA GLU A 123 0.57 16.98 -1.01
C GLU A 123 1.02 15.76 -1.82
N ALA A 124 0.19 14.72 -1.93
CA ALA A 124 0.49 13.55 -2.75
C ALA A 124 0.74 13.93 -4.22
N ARG A 125 -0.10 14.81 -4.79
CA ARG A 125 0.09 15.33 -6.15
C ARG A 125 1.33 16.19 -6.27
N LYS A 126 1.61 17.03 -5.28
CA LYS A 126 2.83 17.87 -5.28
C LYS A 126 4.08 17.00 -5.31
N THR A 127 4.17 15.99 -4.43
CA THR A 127 5.30 15.07 -4.43
C THR A 127 5.41 14.29 -5.75
N ALA A 128 4.29 13.85 -6.33
CA ALA A 128 4.29 13.21 -7.65
C ALA A 128 4.82 14.12 -8.77
N ALA A 129 4.51 15.42 -8.70
CA ALA A 129 5.02 16.40 -9.64
C ALA A 129 6.54 16.63 -9.50
N GLU A 130 7.12 16.35 -8.34
CA GLU A 130 8.56 16.51 -8.09
C GLU A 130 9.34 15.20 -8.35
N ASP A 131 8.74 14.05 -8.08
CA ASP A 131 9.38 12.73 -8.17
C ASP A 131 8.60 11.76 -9.08
N LEU A 132 9.27 11.32 -10.15
CA LEU A 132 8.72 10.35 -11.10
C LEU A 132 8.35 9.01 -10.43
N LYS A 133 9.16 8.49 -9.50
CA LYS A 133 8.90 7.21 -8.84
C LYS A 133 7.62 7.28 -8.01
N VAL A 134 7.41 8.38 -7.30
CA VAL A 134 6.17 8.64 -6.55
C VAL A 134 4.97 8.72 -7.49
N HIS A 135 5.10 9.42 -8.62
CA HIS A 135 4.02 9.49 -9.63
C HIS A 135 3.64 8.08 -10.13
N LEU A 136 4.63 7.27 -10.51
CA LEU A 136 4.39 5.89 -10.97
C LEU A 136 3.73 5.03 -9.89
N GLY A 137 4.20 5.12 -8.63
CA GLY A 137 3.58 4.40 -7.52
C GLY A 137 2.12 4.77 -7.31
N LEU A 138 1.77 6.06 -7.45
CA LEU A 138 0.39 6.54 -7.32
C LEU A 138 -0.52 6.16 -8.49
N LEU A 139 0.02 5.81 -9.67
CA LEU A 139 -0.78 5.23 -10.75
C LEU A 139 -1.33 3.84 -10.37
N ASP A 140 -0.61 3.13 -9.51
CA ASP A 140 -0.99 1.83 -8.96
C ASP A 140 -1.81 1.93 -7.65
N ALA A 141 -2.19 3.14 -7.21
CA ALA A 141 -2.82 3.37 -5.91
C ALA A 141 -4.15 2.62 -5.75
N ARG A 142 -4.20 1.61 -4.87
CA ARG A 142 -5.35 0.74 -4.63
C ARG A 142 -5.91 0.95 -3.22
N PRO A 143 -7.25 1.00 -3.04
CA PRO A 143 -7.82 1.11 -1.71
C PRO A 143 -7.55 -0.15 -0.89
N VAL A 144 -7.15 0.04 0.36
CA VAL A 144 -7.09 -1.01 1.38
C VAL A 144 -8.24 -0.80 2.38
N ALA A 145 -8.42 0.42 2.87
CA ALA A 145 -9.47 0.76 3.84
C ALA A 145 -9.84 2.26 3.83
N GLY A 146 -11.00 2.60 4.38
CA GLY A 146 -11.44 3.98 4.61
C GLY A 146 -12.18 4.65 3.44
N ASP A 147 -12.03 5.97 3.32
CA ASP A 147 -12.79 6.81 2.38
C ASP A 147 -12.38 6.56 0.92
N ALA A 148 -13.18 5.78 0.20
CA ALA A 148 -12.98 5.48 -1.21
C ALA A 148 -13.10 6.72 -2.12
N GLY A 149 -13.90 7.72 -1.73
CA GLY A 149 -14.08 8.95 -2.50
C GLY A 149 -12.82 9.79 -2.53
N LEU A 150 -12.12 9.86 -1.40
CA LEU A 150 -10.83 10.57 -1.27
C LEU A 150 -9.78 9.97 -2.22
N LEU A 151 -9.68 8.64 -2.28
CA LEU A 151 -8.76 7.96 -3.19
C LEU A 151 -9.20 8.12 -4.66
N ALA A 152 -10.48 8.00 -4.97
CA ALA A 152 -10.98 8.15 -6.34
C ALA A 152 -10.65 9.53 -6.92
N GLY A 153 -10.77 10.59 -6.12
CA GLY A 153 -10.37 11.94 -6.50
C GLY A 153 -8.86 12.06 -6.75
N LEU A 154 -8.04 11.45 -5.89
CA LEU A 154 -6.58 11.41 -6.08
C LEU A 154 -6.20 10.68 -7.36
N ARG A 155 -6.72 9.46 -7.58
CA ARG A 155 -6.42 8.65 -8.79
C ARG A 155 -6.76 9.39 -10.07
N THR A 156 -7.93 10.04 -10.11
CA THR A 156 -8.37 10.84 -11.26
C THR A 156 -7.37 11.95 -11.57
N SER A 157 -6.94 12.68 -10.54
CA SER A 157 -6.01 13.81 -10.68
C SER A 157 -4.61 13.34 -11.09
N VAL A 158 -4.08 12.29 -10.46
CA VAL A 158 -2.75 11.73 -10.75
C VAL A 158 -2.68 11.21 -12.19
N LEU A 159 -3.73 10.56 -12.69
CA LEU A 159 -3.79 10.08 -14.07
C LEU A 159 -3.85 11.25 -15.07
N ALA A 160 -4.62 12.30 -14.77
CA ALA A 160 -4.65 13.50 -15.59
C ALA A 160 -3.27 14.19 -15.62
N ASP A 161 -2.62 14.33 -14.45
CA ASP A 161 -1.29 14.90 -14.34
C ASP A 161 -0.24 14.10 -15.13
N TRP A 162 -0.32 12.76 -15.09
CA TRP A 162 0.54 11.87 -15.88
C TRP A 162 0.37 12.11 -17.37
N ARG A 163 -0.88 12.11 -17.85
CA ARG A 163 -1.20 12.33 -19.28
C ARG A 163 -0.71 13.68 -19.76
N ASN A 164 -0.93 14.74 -18.98
CA ASN A 164 -0.51 16.09 -19.33
C ASN A 164 1.02 16.24 -19.36
N GLN A 165 1.75 15.48 -18.55
CA GLN A 165 3.21 15.55 -18.47
C GLN A 165 3.92 14.44 -19.26
N ALA A 166 3.19 13.54 -19.93
CA ALA A 166 3.74 12.31 -20.51
C ALA A 166 4.92 12.57 -21.46
N ALA A 167 4.81 13.57 -22.35
CA ALA A 167 5.89 13.92 -23.27
C ALA A 167 7.21 14.28 -22.56
N LYS A 168 7.13 14.93 -21.39
CA LYS A 168 8.29 15.27 -20.56
C LYS A 168 8.76 14.10 -19.70
N ARG A 169 7.84 13.26 -19.22
CA ARG A 169 8.11 12.17 -18.26
C ARG A 169 8.60 10.88 -18.92
N LEU A 170 8.18 10.59 -20.16
CA LEU A 170 8.56 9.36 -20.85
C LEU A 170 10.08 9.19 -21.01
N PRO A 171 10.87 10.21 -21.39
CA PRO A 171 12.33 10.08 -21.42
C PRO A 171 12.96 9.80 -20.05
N GLN A 172 12.38 10.36 -18.98
CA GLN A 172 12.85 10.10 -17.61
C GLN A 172 12.54 8.67 -17.17
N LEU A 173 11.37 8.15 -17.56
CA LEU A 173 10.99 6.76 -17.34
C LEU A 173 11.91 5.79 -18.11
N ASP A 174 12.23 6.09 -19.36
CA ASP A 174 13.18 5.31 -20.16
C ASP A 174 14.56 5.24 -19.48
N ALA A 175 15.10 6.40 -19.08
CA ALA A 175 16.37 6.47 -18.36
C ALA A 175 16.33 5.65 -17.06
N LEU A 176 15.24 5.75 -16.28
CA LEU A 176 15.07 4.98 -15.04
C LEU A 176 15.01 3.47 -15.31
N CYS A 177 14.34 3.03 -16.38
CA CYS A 177 14.29 1.63 -16.78
C CYS A 177 15.67 1.11 -17.20
N ARG A 178 16.42 1.91 -17.97
CA ARG A 178 17.80 1.58 -18.37
C ARG A 178 18.74 1.45 -17.17
N GLU A 179 18.70 2.42 -16.25
CA GLU A 179 19.51 2.39 -15.03
C GLU A 179 19.22 1.13 -14.20
N ARG A 180 17.94 0.77 -14.03
CA ARG A 180 17.57 -0.47 -13.34
C ARG A 180 18.08 -1.72 -14.06
N ALA A 181 18.02 -1.76 -15.39
CA ALA A 181 18.53 -2.88 -16.16
C ALA A 181 20.05 -3.01 -16.02
N GLU A 182 20.78 -1.90 -16.00
CA GLU A 182 22.22 -1.85 -15.80
C GLU A 182 22.62 -2.28 -14.37
N GLN A 183 21.88 -1.83 -13.34
CA GLN A 183 22.13 -2.19 -11.93
C GLN A 183 21.79 -3.65 -11.60
N ALA A 184 20.69 -4.17 -12.14
CA ALA A 184 20.29 -5.56 -11.92
C ALA A 184 21.13 -6.54 -12.76
N GLY A 185 21.90 -6.05 -13.75
CA GLY A 185 22.61 -6.86 -14.72
C GLY A 185 21.68 -7.72 -15.57
N GLU A 186 22.27 -8.45 -16.52
CA GLU A 186 21.59 -9.43 -17.37
C GLU A 186 21.13 -10.70 -16.62
N LEU A 187 20.52 -10.56 -15.43
CA LEU A 187 19.91 -11.69 -14.70
C LEU A 187 18.79 -12.40 -15.48
N ARG A 188 18.33 -11.82 -16.59
CA ARG A 188 17.38 -12.45 -17.51
C ARG A 188 17.97 -13.69 -18.23
N PHE A 189 19.30 -13.83 -18.30
CA PHE A 189 19.98 -14.95 -18.96
C PHE A 189 20.56 -16.01 -17.98
N LEU A 190 20.36 -15.87 -16.67
CA LEU A 190 20.82 -16.85 -15.67
C LEU A 190 19.75 -17.92 -15.31
N LEU A 191 18.70 -18.01 -16.11
CA LEU A 191 17.70 -19.08 -16.06
C LEU A 191 17.75 -19.91 -17.35
N GLU A 192 18.90 -20.48 -17.66
CA GLU A 192 18.97 -21.67 -18.51
C GLU A 192 19.58 -22.82 -17.68
N PRO A 193 19.08 -24.06 -17.86
CA PRO A 193 19.18 -25.17 -16.90
C PRO A 193 20.60 -25.70 -16.67
#